data_AF-A0A1H4F287-F1
#
_entry.id   AF-A0A1H4F287-F1
#
_cell.length_a   1.000
_cell.length_b   1.000
_cell.length_c   1.000
_cell.angle_alpha   90.00
_cell.angle_beta   90.00
_cell.angle_gamma   90.00
#
_symmetry.space_group_name_H-M   'P 1'
#
loop_
_entity.id
_entity.type
_entity.pdbx_description
1 polymer ?
#
loop_
_entity_poly.entity_id
_entity_poly.type
_entity_poly.pdbx_seq_one_letter_code
_entity_poly.pdbx_strand_id
1 'polypeptide(L)'
;MSYYDCDFAPGALEVKVSDLLIATPDFCDPLIDTGVHQVLRLLREQQGMDAAFACEVVDGQRVTHRSQMTLRAQFIDEQAEPLEMAFCRQVLNARVPAGCYLSAPVVVNGGIYGTLYSFSFSPDPALEARDLKKLEMAAQLAARLISERRPRTAAPVAQNTAAPAPHRAEGYAA
;
A
#
# COMPACT_ATOMS: atom_id res chain seq x y z
N MET A 1 28.51 34.24 -5.06
CA MET A 1 28.01 32.85 -4.99
C MET A 1 27.16 32.73 -3.74
N SER A 2 25.85 32.97 -3.83
CA SER A 2 24.94 32.79 -2.71
C SER A 2 24.49 31.34 -2.68
N TYR A 3 24.80 30.65 -1.59
CA TYR A 3 24.20 29.37 -1.24
C TYR A 3 22.68 29.56 -1.11
N TYR A 4 21.91 28.60 -1.60
CA TYR A 4 20.45 28.59 -1.61
C TYR A 4 19.88 28.84 -0.21
N ASP A 5 19.30 30.03 0.02
CA ASP A 5 18.31 30.26 1.07
C ASP A 5 17.00 29.65 0.57
N CYS A 6 16.71 28.43 1.00
CA CYS A 6 15.38 27.87 0.83
C CYS A 6 14.48 28.53 1.88
N ASP A 7 13.85 29.65 1.52
CA ASP A 7 12.77 30.28 2.28
C ASP A 7 11.53 29.37 2.29
N PHE A 8 11.62 28.25 3.02
CA PHE A 8 10.47 27.44 3.35
C PHE A 8 9.70 28.18 4.46
N ALA A 9 8.73 29.01 4.06
CA ALA A 9 7.76 29.52 5.00
C ALA A 9 7.07 28.32 5.67
N PRO A 10 7.08 28.19 7.01
CA PRO A 10 6.54 27.01 7.69
C PRO A 10 5.04 26.78 7.44
N GLY A 11 4.31 27.80 6.95
CA GLY A 11 2.91 27.68 6.50
C GLY A 11 2.71 27.15 5.08
N ALA A 12 3.78 26.94 4.30
CA ALA A 12 3.72 26.34 2.97
C ALA A 12 3.71 24.79 3.00
N LEU A 13 3.88 24.19 4.18
CA LEU A 13 3.66 22.75 4.39
C LEU A 13 2.18 22.50 4.71
N GLU A 14 1.44 21.92 3.76
CA GLU A 14 0.17 21.27 4.07
C GLU A 14 0.48 19.92 4.73
N VAL A 15 0.41 19.87 6.06
CA VAL A 15 0.63 18.63 6.82
C VAL A 15 -0.69 17.84 6.86
N LYS A 16 -0.73 16.71 6.14
CA LYS A 16 -1.78 15.71 6.33
C LYS A 16 -1.29 14.65 7.30
N VAL A 17 -2.00 14.48 8.41
CA VAL A 17 -1.80 13.34 9.30
C VAL A 17 -2.46 12.15 8.61
N SER A 18 -1.63 11.19 8.23
CA SER A 18 -2.08 9.96 7.61
C SER A 18 -1.81 8.80 8.56
N ASP A 19 -2.85 8.01 8.81
CA ASP A 19 -2.78 6.83 9.65
C ASP A 19 -2.52 5.61 8.74
N LEU A 20 -1.44 4.87 9.02
CA LEU A 20 -1.19 3.59 8.37
C LEU A 20 -1.80 2.48 9.23
N LEU A 21 -2.89 1.87 8.76
CA LEU A 21 -3.45 0.68 9.41
C LEU A 21 -2.71 -0.56 8.91
N ILE A 22 -2.38 -1.45 9.84
CA ILE A 22 -1.46 -2.56 9.64
C ILE A 22 -2.01 -3.89 10.17
N ALA A 23 -1.68 -4.97 9.47
CA ALA A 23 -1.88 -6.33 9.97
C ALA A 23 -0.70 -7.24 9.62
N THR A 24 -0.47 -8.21 10.48
CA THR A 24 0.53 -9.28 10.38
C THR A 24 -0.13 -10.57 10.82
N PRO A 25 0.56 -11.73 10.75
CA PRO A 25 0.07 -12.95 11.34
C PRO A 25 -0.12 -12.89 12.88
N ASP A 26 0.58 -11.99 13.58
CA ASP A 26 0.59 -11.91 15.05
C ASP A 26 -0.18 -10.70 15.61
N PHE A 27 -0.47 -9.72 14.76
CA PHE A 27 -1.10 -8.46 15.15
C PHE A 27 -2.06 -7.99 14.05
N CYS A 28 -3.17 -7.35 14.41
CA CYS A 28 -4.09 -6.75 13.45
C CYS A 28 -4.74 -5.53 14.08
N ASP A 29 -4.68 -4.39 13.40
CA ASP A 29 -5.43 -3.22 13.85
C ASP A 29 -6.94 -3.49 13.85
N PRO A 30 -7.71 -2.97 14.82
CA PRO A 30 -9.14 -3.25 14.95
C PRO A 30 -10.00 -2.82 13.76
N LEU A 31 -9.52 -1.86 12.96
CA LEU A 31 -10.23 -1.32 11.79
C LEU A 31 -10.01 -2.13 10.51
N ILE A 32 -9.14 -3.15 10.54
CA ILE A 32 -8.90 -4.06 9.43
C ILE A 32 -9.85 -5.26 9.52
N ASP A 33 -10.37 -5.69 8.38
CA ASP A 33 -11.22 -6.87 8.31
C ASP A 33 -10.45 -8.12 8.76
N THR A 34 -11.04 -8.88 9.67
CA THR A 34 -10.43 -10.08 10.24
C THR A 34 -10.13 -11.17 9.20
N GLY A 35 -10.75 -11.13 8.01
CA GLY A 35 -10.39 -11.98 6.87
C GLY A 35 -8.98 -11.74 6.36
N VAL A 36 -8.46 -10.51 6.43
CA VAL A 36 -7.06 -10.19 6.09
C VAL A 36 -6.12 -10.91 7.04
N HIS A 37 -6.35 -10.76 8.34
CA HIS A 37 -5.51 -11.39 9.37
C HIS A 37 -5.51 -12.93 9.27
N GLN A 38 -6.66 -13.53 8.98
CA GLN A 38 -6.77 -14.97 8.74
C GLN A 38 -5.91 -15.42 7.55
N VAL A 39 -5.91 -14.67 6.45
CA VAL A 39 -5.09 -14.97 5.27
C VAL A 39 -3.61 -14.86 5.58
N LEU A 40 -3.19 -13.83 6.30
CA LEU A 40 -1.79 -13.65 6.70
C LEU A 40 -1.29 -14.85 7.53
N ARG A 41 -2.12 -15.33 8.47
CA ARG A 41 -1.80 -16.53 9.24
C ARG A 41 -1.71 -17.78 8.37
N LEU A 42 -2.66 -18.00 7.47
CA LEU A 42 -2.64 -19.14 6.55
C LEU A 42 -1.39 -19.12 5.65
N LEU A 43 -1.00 -17.94 5.17
CA LEU A 43 0.17 -17.77 4.33
C LEU A 43 1.45 -18.16 5.06
N ARG A 44 1.61 -17.74 6.31
CA ARG A 44 2.71 -18.14 7.17
C ARG A 44 2.68 -19.64 7.49
N GLU A 45 1.55 -20.13 7.99
CA GLU A 45 1.40 -21.48 8.54
C GLU A 45 1.45 -22.57 7.45
N GLN A 46 0.88 -22.32 6.27
CA GLN A 46 0.76 -23.33 5.21
C GLN A 46 1.78 -23.18 4.08
N GLN A 47 2.24 -21.96 3.80
CA GLN A 47 3.12 -21.67 2.66
C GLN A 47 4.52 -21.22 3.10
N GLY A 48 4.74 -21.06 4.40
CA GLY A 48 6.03 -20.61 4.96
C GLY A 48 6.41 -19.21 4.51
N MET A 49 5.43 -18.36 4.17
CA MET A 49 5.67 -17.00 3.70
C MET A 49 5.07 -16.00 4.68
N ASP A 50 5.94 -15.19 5.27
CA ASP A 50 5.53 -14.06 6.08
C ASP A 50 5.14 -12.88 5.20
N ALA A 51 4.03 -12.22 5.55
CA ALA A 51 3.57 -11.04 4.86
C ALA A 51 2.95 -10.06 5.85
N ALA A 52 2.96 -8.78 5.50
CA ALA A 52 2.24 -7.73 6.19
C ALA A 52 1.16 -7.16 5.27
N PHE A 53 0.08 -6.66 5.85
CA PHE A 53 -0.89 -5.83 5.16
C PHE A 53 -0.73 -4.40 5.66
N ALA A 54 -0.81 -3.43 4.74
CA ALA A 54 -0.90 -2.03 5.09
C ALA A 54 -1.96 -1.31 4.23
N CYS A 55 -2.59 -0.30 4.80
CA CYS A 55 -3.38 0.66 4.05
C CYS A 55 -3.35 2.03 4.71
N GLU A 56 -3.31 3.05 3.88
CA GLU A 56 -3.35 4.44 4.34
C GLU A 56 -4.80 4.90 4.57
N VAL A 57 -4.99 5.69 5.63
CA VAL A 57 -6.26 6.29 6.01
C VAL A 57 -6.04 7.77 6.35
N VAL A 58 -6.78 8.65 5.70
CA VAL A 58 -6.84 10.10 5.98
C VAL A 58 -8.29 10.45 6.31
N ASP A 59 -8.51 11.15 7.42
CA ASP A 59 -9.84 11.53 7.90
C ASP A 59 -10.83 10.34 8.01
N GLY A 60 -10.31 9.18 8.41
CA GLY A 60 -11.09 7.94 8.51
C GLY A 60 -11.47 7.30 7.17
N GLN A 61 -11.04 7.86 6.04
CA GLN A 61 -11.24 7.32 4.70
C GLN A 61 -9.95 6.68 4.17
N ARG A 62 -10.09 5.50 3.55
CA ARG A 62 -8.94 4.82 2.92
C ARG A 62 -8.46 5.62 1.72
N VAL A 63 -7.16 5.86 1.67
CA VAL A 63 -6.51 6.53 0.54
C VAL A 63 -5.99 5.47 -0.41
N THR A 64 -6.34 5.62 -1.69
CA THR A 64 -5.73 4.82 -2.75
C THR A 64 -4.62 5.66 -3.36
N HIS A 65 -3.36 5.31 -3.09
CA HIS A 65 -2.22 5.95 -3.72
C HIS A 65 -2.24 5.70 -5.24
N ARG A 66 -2.05 6.78 -6.02
CA ARG A 66 -2.17 6.79 -7.50
C ARG A 66 -0.93 6.25 -8.23
N SER A 67 0.17 6.00 -7.53
CA SER A 67 1.43 5.63 -8.19
C SER A 67 1.37 4.19 -8.67
N GLN A 68 1.23 4.03 -10.00
CA GLN A 68 1.18 2.77 -10.75
C GLN A 68 0.16 1.74 -10.23
N MET A 69 -1.09 1.93 -10.65
CA MET A 69 -2.20 0.97 -10.50
C MET A 69 -1.91 -0.34 -11.25
N THR A 70 -1.09 -1.21 -10.69
CA THR A 70 -1.11 -2.62 -11.08
C THR A 70 -2.11 -3.32 -10.17
N LEU A 71 -3.05 -4.05 -10.76
CA LEU A 71 -4.06 -4.84 -10.02
C LEU A 71 -3.56 -6.27 -9.76
N ARG A 72 -2.25 -6.45 -9.80
CA ARG A 72 -1.57 -7.73 -9.73
C ARG A 72 -0.35 -7.61 -8.83
N ALA A 73 0.07 -8.74 -8.31
CA ALA A 73 1.31 -8.86 -7.57
C ALA A 73 2.50 -8.51 -8.47
N GLN A 74 3.45 -7.79 -7.89
CA GLN A 74 4.66 -7.36 -8.58
C GLN A 74 5.85 -7.30 -7.64
N PHE A 75 7.04 -7.27 -8.21
CA PHE A 75 8.23 -6.80 -7.51
C PHE A 75 8.18 -5.28 -7.43
N ILE A 76 8.57 -4.74 -6.28
CA ILE A 76 8.71 -3.31 -6.06
C ILE A 76 10.14 -2.98 -5.64
N ASP A 77 10.57 -1.76 -5.93
CA ASP A 77 11.77 -1.21 -5.34
C ASP A 77 11.45 -0.55 -3.98
N GLU A 78 12.48 -0.21 -3.21
CA GLU A 78 12.32 0.49 -1.94
C GLU A 78 11.74 1.92 -2.04
N GLN A 79 11.59 2.46 -3.25
CA GLN A 79 11.09 3.81 -3.50
C GLN A 79 9.58 3.85 -3.74
N ALA A 80 8.95 2.69 -3.98
CA ALA A 80 7.55 2.61 -4.41
C ALA A 80 6.56 3.24 -3.42
N GLU A 81 6.79 3.11 -2.11
CA GLU A 81 6.08 3.84 -1.04
C GLU A 81 6.95 3.81 0.25
N PRO A 82 7.75 4.85 0.55
CA PRO A 82 8.78 4.79 1.60
C PRO A 82 8.27 4.45 3.01
N LEU A 83 7.07 4.92 3.36
CA LEU A 83 6.49 4.69 4.69
C LEU A 83 6.05 3.23 4.87
N GLU A 84 5.36 2.68 3.87
CA GLU A 84 4.91 1.29 3.87
C GLU A 84 6.10 0.33 3.88
N MET A 85 7.18 0.67 3.16
CA MET A 85 8.40 -0.13 3.12
C MET A 85 9.19 -0.07 4.43
N ALA A 86 9.34 1.11 5.03
CA ALA A 86 9.95 1.26 6.35
C ALA A 86 9.19 0.46 7.42
N PHE A 87 7.85 0.51 7.35
CA PHE A 87 6.98 -0.29 8.21
C PHE A 87 7.18 -1.79 8.01
N CYS A 88 7.11 -2.29 6.78
CA CYS A 88 7.26 -3.73 6.49
C CYS A 88 8.60 -4.26 6.98
N ARG A 89 9.67 -3.50 6.82
CA ARG A 89 10.99 -3.86 7.34
C ARG A 89 11.00 -3.99 8.86
N GLN A 90 10.38 -3.05 9.57
CA GLN A 90 10.29 -3.07 11.02
C GLN A 90 9.47 -4.26 11.53
N VAL A 91 8.38 -4.57 10.84
CA VAL A 91 7.38 -5.53 11.31
C VAL A 91 7.68 -6.96 10.92
N LEU A 92 8.18 -7.19 9.71
CA LEU A 92 8.66 -8.50 9.30
C LEU A 92 10.09 -8.77 9.80
N ASN A 93 10.71 -7.78 10.45
CA ASN A 93 12.06 -7.82 11.02
C ASN A 93 13.12 -8.42 10.06
N ALA A 94 12.94 -8.15 8.76
CA ALA A 94 13.77 -8.73 7.72
C ALA A 94 14.83 -7.72 7.26
N ARG A 95 16.09 -8.14 7.21
CA ARG A 95 17.13 -7.43 6.45
C ARG A 95 17.03 -7.89 5.00
N VAL A 96 16.33 -7.10 4.20
CA VAL A 96 15.99 -7.47 2.82
C VAL A 96 16.91 -6.72 1.87
N PRO A 97 17.60 -7.42 0.94
CA PRO A 97 18.30 -6.77 -0.16
C PRO A 97 17.34 -5.99 -1.06
N ALA A 98 17.84 -4.93 -1.69
CA ALA A 98 17.09 -4.25 -2.74
C ALA A 98 16.63 -5.24 -3.83
N GLY A 99 15.42 -5.06 -4.34
CA GLY A 99 14.84 -5.90 -5.40
C GLY A 99 14.17 -7.20 -4.94
N CYS A 100 14.18 -7.52 -3.64
CA CYS A 100 13.50 -8.70 -3.10
C CYS A 100 12.05 -8.42 -2.66
N TYR A 101 11.56 -7.18 -2.78
CA TYR A 101 10.26 -6.78 -2.24
C TYR A 101 9.13 -7.16 -3.18
N LEU A 102 8.08 -7.76 -2.61
CA LEU A 102 6.85 -8.12 -3.31
C LEU A 102 5.71 -7.29 -2.75
N SER A 103 4.80 -6.85 -3.63
CA SER A 103 3.50 -6.34 -3.22
C SER A 103 2.38 -7.04 -3.99
N ALA A 104 1.19 -7.12 -3.40
CA ALA A 104 -0.03 -7.54 -4.07
C ALA A 104 -1.24 -6.76 -3.54
N PRO A 105 -1.97 -6.02 -4.39
CA PRO A 105 -3.12 -5.24 -3.96
C PRO A 105 -4.31 -6.13 -3.62
N VAL A 106 -4.97 -5.82 -2.50
CA VAL A 106 -6.25 -6.42 -2.12
C VAL A 106 -7.37 -5.58 -2.72
N VAL A 107 -7.97 -6.05 -3.81
CA VAL A 107 -9.00 -5.29 -4.54
C VAL A 107 -10.40 -5.75 -4.13
N VAL A 108 -11.21 -4.86 -3.58
CA VAL A 108 -12.59 -5.12 -3.13
C VAL A 108 -13.54 -4.17 -3.85
N ASN A 109 -14.58 -4.73 -4.48
CA ASN A 109 -15.58 -3.96 -5.26
C ASN A 109 -14.97 -2.99 -6.30
N GLY A 110 -13.82 -3.35 -6.89
CA GLY A 110 -13.12 -2.54 -7.88
C GLY A 110 -12.23 -1.43 -7.33
N GLY A 111 -12.12 -1.28 -6.00
CA GLY A 111 -11.18 -0.38 -5.34
C GLY A 111 -10.11 -1.13 -4.56
N ILE A 112 -8.92 -0.54 -4.40
CA ILE A 112 -7.87 -1.08 -3.54
C ILE A 112 -8.30 -0.89 -2.08
N TYR A 113 -8.46 -1.98 -1.36
CA TYR A 113 -8.74 -1.99 0.07
C TYR A 113 -7.46 -1.73 0.89
N GLY A 114 -6.33 -2.22 0.38
CA GLY A 114 -4.98 -2.07 0.90
C GLY A 114 -4.05 -3.03 0.17
N THR A 115 -2.83 -3.19 0.66
CA THR A 115 -1.79 -3.94 -0.05
C THR A 115 -1.12 -4.96 0.88
N LEU A 116 -0.90 -6.16 0.36
CA LEU A 116 -0.03 -7.14 1.00
C LEU A 116 1.41 -6.91 0.55
N TYR A 117 2.34 -7.03 1.49
CA TYR A 117 3.77 -6.89 1.30
C TYR A 117 4.49 -8.12 1.82
N SER A 118 5.46 -8.60 1.05
CA SER A 118 6.30 -9.76 1.38
C SER A 118 7.67 -9.61 0.73
N PHE A 119 8.52 -10.63 0.85
CA PHE A 119 9.82 -10.68 0.20
C PHE A 119 10.04 -12.03 -0.49
N SER A 120 10.73 -12.03 -1.61
CA SER A 120 11.33 -13.25 -2.20
C SER A 120 12.85 -13.12 -2.16
N PHE A 121 13.50 -14.10 -1.52
CA PHE A 121 14.97 -14.17 -1.40
C PHE A 121 15.59 -15.16 -2.39
N SER A 122 14.78 -15.73 -3.30
CA SER A 122 15.27 -16.74 -4.22
C SER A 122 15.90 -16.10 -5.45
N PRO A 123 17.12 -16.50 -5.85
CA PRO A 123 17.71 -16.05 -7.12
C PRO A 123 17.17 -16.84 -8.34
N ASP A 124 16.31 -17.84 -8.14
CA ASP A 124 15.70 -18.65 -9.20
C ASP A 124 14.40 -17.98 -9.71
N PRO A 125 14.33 -17.56 -10.98
CA PRO A 125 13.15 -16.90 -11.54
C PRO A 125 11.86 -17.72 -11.44
N ALA A 126 11.96 -19.06 -11.46
CA ALA A 126 10.78 -19.92 -11.32
C ALA A 126 10.24 -19.90 -9.89
N LEU A 127 11.11 -19.79 -8.89
CA LEU A 127 10.72 -19.66 -7.48
C LEU A 127 10.21 -18.26 -7.17
N GLU A 128 10.79 -17.21 -7.75
CA GLU A 128 10.27 -15.84 -7.70
C GLU A 128 8.84 -15.77 -8.23
N ALA A 129 8.58 -16.36 -9.41
CA ALA A 129 7.23 -16.42 -9.97
C ALA A 129 6.24 -17.20 -9.07
N ARG A 130 6.73 -18.23 -8.36
CA ARG A 130 5.93 -18.98 -7.39
C ARG A 130 5.58 -18.11 -6.18
N ASP A 131 6.53 -17.36 -5.63
CA ASP A 131 6.31 -16.48 -4.47
C ASP A 131 5.34 -15.35 -4.83
N LEU A 132 5.52 -14.74 -6.00
CA LEU A 132 4.58 -13.77 -6.56
C LEU A 132 3.16 -14.34 -6.63
N LYS A 133 3.04 -15.58 -7.13
CA LYS A 133 1.74 -16.26 -7.24
C LYS A 133 1.13 -16.58 -5.89
N LYS A 134 1.92 -16.96 -4.88
CA LYS A 134 1.43 -17.16 -3.50
C LYS A 134 0.83 -15.85 -2.95
N LEU A 135 1.54 -14.73 -3.13
CA LEU A 135 1.10 -13.43 -2.59
C LEU A 135 -0.15 -12.93 -3.32
N GLU A 136 -0.20 -13.07 -4.64
CA GLU A 136 -1.38 -12.79 -5.46
C GLU A 136 -2.61 -13.58 -4.99
N MET A 137 -2.46 -14.90 -4.81
CA MET A 137 -3.55 -15.77 -4.37
C MET A 137 -4.03 -15.40 -2.96
N ALA A 138 -3.10 -15.01 -2.08
CA ALA A 138 -3.44 -14.50 -0.75
C ALA A 138 -4.25 -13.20 -0.83
N ALA A 139 -3.83 -12.24 -1.65
CA ALA A 139 -4.56 -10.98 -1.83
C ALA A 139 -5.99 -11.21 -2.36
N GLN A 140 -6.14 -12.13 -3.32
CA GLN A 140 -7.45 -12.53 -3.86
C GLN A 140 -8.33 -13.21 -2.81
N LEU A 141 -7.76 -14.09 -1.98
CA LEU A 141 -8.50 -14.72 -0.89
C LEU A 141 -8.94 -13.70 0.17
N ALA A 142 -8.06 -12.77 0.54
CA ALA A 142 -8.39 -11.69 1.47
C ALA A 142 -9.55 -10.84 0.93
N ALA A 143 -9.47 -10.42 -0.33
CA ALA A 143 -10.53 -9.66 -1.00
C ALA A 143 -11.87 -10.40 -0.99
N ARG A 144 -11.85 -11.72 -1.24
CA ARG A 144 -13.03 -12.56 -1.20
C ARG A 144 -13.64 -12.62 0.21
N LEU A 145 -12.84 -12.87 1.24
CA LEU A 145 -13.31 -12.94 2.63
C LEU A 145 -13.91 -11.60 3.10
N ILE A 146 -13.28 -10.47 2.73
CA ILE A 146 -13.82 -9.13 3.00
C ILE A 146 -15.18 -8.97 2.33
N SER A 147 -15.29 -9.35 1.05
CA SER A 147 -16.53 -9.20 0.27
C SER A 147 -17.67 -10.05 0.83
N GLU A 148 -17.36 -11.25 1.34
CA GLU A 148 -18.35 -12.16 1.95
C GLU A 148 -18.84 -11.64 3.32
N ARG A 149 -17.99 -10.98 4.10
CA ARG A 149 -18.35 -10.42 5.42
C ARG A 149 -19.03 -9.07 5.34
N ARG A 150 -18.81 -8.34 4.25
CA ARG A 150 -19.33 -6.98 4.03
C ARG A 150 -20.35 -7.00 2.88
N PRO A 151 -21.58 -7.51 3.08
CA PRO A 151 -22.59 -7.49 2.03
C PRO A 151 -22.91 -6.04 1.65
N ARG A 152 -22.62 -5.70 0.38
CA ARG A 152 -22.90 -4.45 -0.37
C ARG A 152 -23.51 -3.30 0.45
N THR A 153 -22.74 -2.71 1.36
CA THR A 153 -23.08 -1.40 1.95
C THR A 153 -21.77 -0.65 2.23
N ALA A 154 -21.27 0.10 1.24
CA ALA A 154 -20.40 1.26 1.43
C ALA A 154 -20.29 2.03 0.11
N ALA A 155 -20.38 3.36 0.24
CA ALA A 155 -20.52 4.40 -0.78
C ALA A 155 -19.45 4.39 -1.90
N PRO A 156 -19.72 5.05 -3.05
CA PRO A 156 -18.75 5.16 -4.14
C PRO A 156 -17.49 5.87 -3.64
N VAL A 157 -16.33 5.31 -4.00
CA VAL A 157 -15.04 6.01 -3.91
C VAL A 157 -15.16 7.26 -4.78
N ALA A 158 -15.31 8.42 -4.15
CA ALA A 158 -15.28 9.69 -4.86
C ALA A 158 -13.85 9.84 -5.43
N GLN A 159 -13.73 9.61 -6.73
CA GLN A 159 -12.55 9.94 -7.49
C GLN A 159 -12.40 11.47 -7.40
N ASN A 160 -11.54 11.94 -6.50
CA ASN A 160 -11.18 13.35 -6.47
C ASN A 160 -10.24 13.62 -7.66
N THR A 161 -10.80 13.74 -8.86
CA THR A 161 -10.17 14.37 -10.01
C THR A 161 -10.15 15.88 -9.76
N ALA A 162 -9.28 16.32 -8.85
CA ALA A 162 -8.83 17.69 -8.85
C ALA A 162 -7.97 17.88 -10.11
N ALA A 163 -8.59 18.35 -11.19
CA ALA A 163 -7.89 18.90 -12.32
C ALA A 163 -7.05 20.10 -11.85
N PRO A 164 -5.81 20.29 -12.34
CA PRO A 164 -5.05 21.49 -12.03
C PRO A 164 -5.80 22.71 -12.56
N ALA A 165 -6.09 23.67 -11.68
CA ALA A 165 -6.74 24.93 -12.03
C ALA A 165 -5.92 25.68 -13.10
N PRO A 166 -6.56 26.39 -14.05
CA PRO A 166 -5.84 27.09 -15.09
C PRO A 166 -5.02 28.24 -14.50
N HIS A 167 -3.73 28.26 -14.81
CA HIS A 167 -2.85 29.40 -14.51
C HIS A 167 -3.43 30.66 -15.17
N ARG A 168 -3.85 31.61 -14.34
CA ARG A 168 -4.25 32.96 -14.77
C ARG A 168 -2.98 33.67 -15.21
N ALA A 169 -2.86 33.93 -16.51
CA ALA A 169 -1.83 34.81 -17.05
C ALA A 169 -2.15 36.25 -16.61
N GLU A 170 -1.40 36.76 -15.64
CA GLU A 170 -1.38 38.19 -15.35
C GLU A 170 -0.33 38.83 -16.25
N GLY A 171 -0.82 39.69 -17.15
CA GLY A 171 -0.02 40.43 -18.11
C GLY A 171 0.86 41.47 -17.43
N TYR A 172 2.09 41.58 -17.92
CA TYR A 172 2.98 42.69 -17.61
C TYR A 172 2.80 43.76 -18.69
N ALA A 173 2.20 44.88 -18.32
CA ALA A 173 2.25 46.14 -19.04
C ALA A 173 2.99 47.15 -18.17
N ALA A 174 4.24 47.45 -18.53
CA ALA A 174 4.92 48.76 -18.47
C ALA A 174 6.42 48.58 -18.76
#